data_AF-A0A3P7KDQ8-F1
#
_entry.id   AF-A0A3P7KDQ8-F1
#
_cell.length_a   1.000
_cell.length_b   1.000
_cell.length_c   1.000
_cell.angle_alpha   90.00
_cell.angle_beta   90.00
_cell.angle_gamma   90.00
#
_symmetry.space_group_name_H-M   'P 1'
#
loop_
_entity.id
_entity.type
_entity.pdbx_description
1 polymer ?
#
loop_
_entity_poly.entity_id
_entity_poly.type
_entity_poly.pdbx_seq_one_letter_code
_entity_poly.pdbx_strand_id
1 'polypeptide(L)'
;MATWADIQRLVSDLQRVQLSQSAKKLSEANCVEVVTKLIQRSLIDVVFTRDGHSYITQKHLATEVRFSSQSLITHFVASEQERLAYSQNCLRVRNECVALGGRAPLTDIASSLNVDLDHVERTAQKLVDEKIGFTISGGELFAEEYVTNLQTELRTLLLENGFQTLSSLCKHWNLSQELLRSLLLDHLSSDFGGIVEGDTIYTTDYLNCRKNLLRATLSSITKPLPIAAVQLRIGLPVNRFWWAFDSLMEANEVILEPRVWCTTHYVPGRLTGSRSSPSCTYIPYMHDVLVRLYVQNLFRQQEYIQTGVLKKLGLSESTGTKTSQVEEILKGDNASLKVQVLSSVILSRPLFQQCLAAVKGK
;
A
#
# COMPACT_ATOMS: atom_id res chain seq x y z
N MET A 1 38.50 37.78 36.96
CA MET A 1 37.50 38.01 38.02
C MET A 1 37.39 39.52 38.20
N ALA A 2 36.22 40.11 37.92
CA ALA A 2 36.01 41.55 38.12
C ALA A 2 36.15 41.89 39.61
N THR A 3 36.90 42.93 39.95
CA THR A 3 37.21 43.25 41.35
C THR A 3 36.09 44.10 41.96
N TRP A 4 35.91 44.04 43.28
CA TRP A 4 34.90 44.83 44.01
C TRP A 4 35.03 46.35 43.75
N ALA A 5 36.25 46.83 43.48
CA ALA A 5 36.53 48.21 43.11
C ALA A 5 35.90 48.59 41.74
N ASP A 6 35.79 47.65 40.81
CA ASP A 6 35.21 47.88 39.49
C ASP A 6 33.68 48.00 39.58
N ILE A 7 33.05 47.20 40.44
CA ILE A 7 31.60 47.24 40.70
C ILE A 7 31.23 48.55 41.41
N GLN A 8 32.00 48.99 42.40
CA GLN A 8 31.79 50.26 43.11
C GLN A 8 31.94 51.48 42.20
N ARG A 9 32.89 51.46 41.25
CA ARG A 9 33.02 52.49 40.22
C ARG A 9 31.80 52.53 39.31
N LEU A 10 31.34 51.38 38.83
CA LEU A 10 30.19 51.29 37.94
C LEU A 10 28.91 51.82 38.61
N VAL A 11 28.70 51.50 39.89
CA VAL A 11 27.56 51.99 40.68
C VAL A 11 27.63 53.50 40.91
N SER A 12 28.81 54.04 41.19
CA SER A 12 29.01 55.49 41.37
C SER A 12 28.82 56.26 40.07
N ASP A 13 29.26 55.70 38.94
CA ASP A 13 29.08 56.28 37.61
C ASP A 13 27.60 56.25 37.18
N LEU A 14 26.89 55.15 37.44
CA LEU A 14 25.45 55.05 37.20
C LEU A 14 24.64 56.02 38.08
N GLN A 15 25.02 56.20 39.35
CA GLN A 15 24.40 57.21 40.21
C GLN A 15 24.68 58.65 39.75
N ARG A 16 25.90 58.95 39.26
CA ARG A 16 26.21 60.26 38.64
C ARG A 16 25.35 60.54 37.42
N VAL A 17 25.12 59.52 36.58
CA VAL A 17 24.31 59.63 35.37
C VAL A 17 22.81 59.78 35.70
N GLN A 18 22.32 59.14 36.76
CA GLN A 18 20.93 59.30 37.19
C GLN A 18 20.65 60.64 37.88
N LEU A 19 21.62 61.22 38.58
CA LEU A 19 21.47 62.53 39.25
C LEU A 19 21.63 63.73 38.31
N SER A 20 22.17 63.54 37.11
CA SER A 20 22.22 64.58 36.06
C SER A 20 20.90 64.68 35.29
N GLN A 21 19.78 64.99 35.96
CA GLN A 21 18.60 65.51 35.27
C GLN A 21 18.71 67.03 35.13
N SER A 22 19.04 67.48 33.92
CA SER A 22 18.52 68.67 33.22
C SER A 22 19.58 69.29 32.31
N ALA A 23 19.68 68.80 31.07
CA ALA A 23 20.28 69.58 29.99
C ALA A 23 19.15 70.01 29.07
N LYS A 24 18.70 71.27 29.22
CA LYS A 24 17.75 72.04 28.39
C LYS A 24 16.97 71.20 27.35
N LYS A 25 15.75 70.79 27.67
CA LYS A 25 14.83 70.21 26.68
C LYS A 25 14.43 71.31 25.69
N LEU A 26 14.98 71.22 24.49
CA LEU A 26 14.49 71.96 23.35
C LEU A 26 13.12 71.39 22.96
N SER A 27 12.16 72.26 22.63
CA SER A 27 10.89 71.81 22.04
C SER A 27 11.17 71.15 20.68
N GLU A 28 10.28 70.26 20.25
CA GLU A 28 10.42 69.53 18.99
C GLU A 28 10.64 70.47 17.79
N ALA A 29 9.95 71.61 17.76
CA ALA A 29 10.15 72.65 16.76
C ALA A 29 11.57 73.26 16.78
N ASN A 30 12.13 73.50 17.97
CA ASN A 30 13.48 74.04 18.10
C ASN A 30 14.54 72.99 17.74
N CYS A 31 14.28 71.70 18.02
CA CYS A 31 15.15 70.61 17.58
C CYS A 31 15.19 70.51 16.04
N VAL A 32 14.04 70.63 15.38
CA VAL A 32 13.96 70.61 13.91
C VAL A 32 14.68 71.81 13.29
N GLU A 33 14.56 73.01 13.87
CA GLU A 33 15.24 74.20 13.37
C GLU A 33 16.77 74.11 13.54
N VAL A 34 17.24 73.59 14.67
CA VAL A 34 18.67 73.36 14.93
C VAL A 34 19.24 72.32 13.97
N VAL A 35 18.54 71.19 13.75
CA VAL A 35 18.96 70.15 12.80
C VAL A 35 18.98 70.70 11.38
N THR A 36 17.98 71.50 10.99
CA THR A 36 17.92 72.15 9.66
C THR A 36 19.08 73.12 9.44
N LYS A 37 19.45 73.92 10.45
CA LYS A 37 20.61 74.83 10.38
C LYS A 37 21.95 74.08 10.30
N LEU A 38 22.07 72.93 10.96
CA LEU A 38 23.27 72.09 10.91
C LEU A 38 23.44 71.38 9.56
N ILE A 39 22.32 71.01 8.90
CA ILE A 39 22.30 70.50 7.53
C ILE A 39 22.68 71.60 6.53
N GLN A 40 22.13 72.82 6.66
CA GLN A 40 22.49 73.96 5.79
C GLN A 40 23.97 74.35 5.87
N ARG A 41 24.62 74.10 7.00
CA ARG A 41 26.07 74.34 7.19
C ARG A 41 26.93 73.12 6.83
N SER A 42 26.31 72.06 6.30
CA SER A 42 26.97 70.81 5.88
C SER A 42 27.78 70.11 6.97
N LEU A 43 27.41 70.31 8.24
CA LEU A 43 28.13 69.75 9.40
C LEU A 43 27.64 68.34 9.78
N ILE A 44 26.45 67.96 9.35
CA ILE A 44 25.84 66.64 9.63
C ILE A 44 25.14 66.15 8.35
N ASP A 45 25.42 64.90 7.98
CA ASP A 45 24.85 64.20 6.82
C ASP A 45 23.78 63.20 7.29
N VAL A 46 22.53 63.50 7.00
CA VAL A 46 21.34 62.82 7.53
C VAL A 46 20.33 62.60 6.41
N VAL A 47 19.76 61.39 6.36
CA VAL A 47 18.80 60.97 5.33
C VAL A 47 17.38 61.03 5.89
N PHE A 48 16.44 61.49 5.07
CA PHE A 48 15.02 61.59 5.41
C PHE A 48 14.31 60.24 5.21
N THR A 49 13.50 59.81 6.18
CA THR A 49 12.52 58.73 5.99
C THR A 49 11.33 59.21 5.17
N ARG A 50 10.65 58.29 4.46
CA ARG A 50 9.55 58.58 3.53
C ARG A 50 8.36 59.32 4.17
N ASP A 51 8.21 59.19 5.49
CA ASP A 51 7.15 59.82 6.29
C ASP A 51 7.58 61.17 6.90
N GLY A 52 8.79 61.66 6.62
CA GLY A 52 9.25 63.02 6.97
C GLY A 52 9.50 63.28 8.47
N HIS A 53 9.22 62.32 9.34
CA HIS A 53 9.23 62.51 10.80
C HIS A 53 10.48 61.99 11.53
N SER A 54 11.47 61.40 10.83
CA SER A 54 12.69 60.93 11.48
C SER A 54 13.97 61.14 10.64
N TYR A 55 15.08 61.40 11.32
CA TYR A 55 16.39 61.62 10.72
C TYR A 55 17.31 60.44 11.05
N ILE A 56 17.90 59.80 10.03
CA ILE A 56 18.85 58.70 10.20
C ILE A 56 20.23 59.13 9.70
N THR A 57 21.27 58.91 10.51
CA THR A 57 22.65 59.23 10.15
C THR A 57 23.27 58.14 9.28
N GLN A 58 24.08 58.53 8.29
CA GLN A 58 24.73 57.63 7.32
C GLN A 58 25.53 56.48 7.98
N LYS A 59 26.14 56.74 9.15
CA LYS A 59 26.88 55.73 9.92
C LYS A 59 25.99 54.69 10.59
N HIS A 60 24.80 55.08 11.05
CA HIS A 60 23.83 54.16 11.64
C HIS A 60 23.20 53.27 10.56
N LEU A 61 22.85 53.88 9.43
CA LEU A 61 22.43 53.17 8.22
C LEU A 61 23.48 52.14 7.77
N ALA A 62 24.76 52.53 7.72
CA ALA A 62 25.85 51.61 7.38
C ALA A 62 26.02 50.44 8.38
N THR A 63 25.60 50.60 9.63
CA THR A 63 25.70 49.56 10.67
C THR A 63 24.53 48.58 10.59
N GLU A 64 23.30 49.04 10.31
CA GLU A 64 22.17 48.16 9.95
C GLU A 64 22.44 47.38 8.66
N VAL A 65 22.98 48.06 7.64
CA VAL A 65 23.36 47.41 6.37
C VAL A 65 24.42 46.33 6.61
N ARG A 66 25.41 46.55 7.50
CA ARG A 66 26.45 45.55 7.82
C ARG A 66 25.92 44.34 8.59
N PHE A 67 24.96 44.50 9.51
CA PHE A 67 24.36 43.35 10.21
C PHE A 67 23.52 42.46 9.26
N SER A 68 22.97 43.04 8.20
CA SER A 68 22.28 42.30 7.12
C SER A 68 23.22 41.72 6.05
N SER A 69 24.54 41.98 6.11
CA SER A 69 25.48 41.70 5.01
C SER A 69 26.28 40.40 5.09
N GLN A 70 25.96 39.46 5.99
CA GLN A 70 26.59 38.12 5.99
C GLN A 70 25.77 37.06 5.22
N SER A 71 25.19 37.43 4.06
CA SER A 71 25.06 36.54 2.89
C SER A 71 24.59 37.33 1.66
N LEU A 72 25.57 37.96 1.00
CA LEU A 72 25.62 38.27 -0.43
C LEU A 72 24.71 39.37 -1.03
N ILE A 73 25.32 40.57 -1.06
CA ILE A 73 25.21 41.66 -2.04
C ILE A 73 25.55 41.08 -3.43
N THR A 74 24.72 41.10 -4.47
CA THR A 74 24.35 42.24 -5.33
C THR A 74 23.17 41.85 -6.25
N HIS A 75 21.93 42.21 -5.91
CA HIS A 75 20.80 42.50 -6.84
C HIS A 75 19.54 43.08 -6.12
N PHE A 76 19.75 43.60 -4.89
CA PHE A 76 18.91 44.57 -4.16
C PHE A 76 18.68 45.80 -5.06
N VAL A 77 17.50 46.36 -5.29
CA VAL A 77 16.62 46.98 -4.29
C VAL A 77 15.12 46.83 -4.64
N ALA A 78 14.75 46.25 -5.78
CA ALA A 78 13.33 46.04 -6.13
C ALA A 78 12.67 44.88 -5.34
N SER A 79 13.46 44.00 -4.71
CA SER A 79 13.02 42.67 -4.29
C SER A 79 12.75 42.48 -2.79
N GLU A 80 13.03 43.42 -1.89
CA GLU A 80 12.90 43.15 -0.44
C GLU A 80 11.44 43.21 0.04
N GLN A 81 10.67 44.20 -0.42
CA GLN A 81 9.21 44.25 -0.19
C GLN A 81 8.48 43.14 -0.97
N GLU A 82 8.91 42.84 -2.20
CA GLU A 82 8.35 41.72 -2.97
C GLU A 82 8.70 40.38 -2.32
N ARG A 83 9.90 40.18 -1.75
CA ARG A 83 10.31 38.96 -1.03
C ARG A 83 9.63 38.80 0.32
N LEU A 84 9.38 39.90 1.04
CA LEU A 84 8.58 39.90 2.27
C LEU A 84 7.11 39.59 1.97
N ALA A 85 6.52 40.22 0.96
CA ALA A 85 5.18 39.91 0.48
C ALA A 85 5.09 38.48 -0.11
N TYR A 86 6.16 38.00 -0.77
CA TYR A 86 6.31 36.64 -1.30
C TYR A 86 6.32 35.60 -0.19
N SER A 87 7.18 35.78 0.79
CA SER A 87 7.27 34.92 1.98
C SER A 87 5.96 34.94 2.76
N GLN A 88 5.34 36.10 2.93
CA GLN A 88 4.04 36.23 3.60
C GLN A 88 2.92 35.55 2.81
N ASN A 89 2.86 35.66 1.49
CA ASN A 89 1.83 35.01 0.69
C ASN A 89 1.98 33.48 0.67
N CYS A 90 3.21 32.97 0.53
CA CYS A 90 3.51 31.54 0.65
C CYS A 90 3.14 31.03 2.05
N LEU A 91 3.47 31.78 3.10
CA LEU A 91 3.10 31.45 4.48
C LEU A 91 1.59 31.45 4.68
N ARG A 92 0.85 32.40 4.09
CA ARG A 92 -0.61 32.48 4.19
C ARG A 92 -1.29 31.29 3.53
N VAL A 93 -0.92 30.96 2.28
CA VAL A 93 -1.47 29.79 1.57
C VAL A 93 -1.15 28.49 2.30
N ARG A 94 0.09 28.35 2.80
CA ARG A 94 0.51 27.22 3.63
C ARG A 94 -0.33 27.08 4.91
N ASN A 95 -0.43 28.16 5.68
CA ASN A 95 -1.14 28.13 6.96
C ASN A 95 -2.62 27.84 6.77
N GLU A 96 -3.23 28.37 5.71
CA GLU A 96 -4.63 28.11 5.39
C GLU A 96 -4.86 26.63 5.02
N CYS A 97 -3.99 26.05 4.18
CA CYS A 97 -4.09 24.64 3.83
C CYS A 97 -3.96 23.73 5.07
N VAL A 98 -3.01 24.04 5.97
CA VAL A 98 -2.86 23.31 7.23
C VAL A 98 -4.07 23.51 8.16
N ALA A 99 -4.61 24.73 8.24
CA ALA A 99 -5.81 25.03 9.04
C ALA A 99 -7.05 24.27 8.55
N LEU A 100 -7.14 24.02 7.24
CA LEU A 100 -8.18 23.20 6.60
C LEU A 100 -7.94 21.69 6.71
N GLY A 101 -6.95 21.25 7.51
CA GLY A 101 -6.67 19.83 7.75
C GLY A 101 -5.72 19.20 6.72
N GLY A 102 -4.97 20.01 5.98
CA GLY A 102 -3.89 19.57 5.08
C GLY A 102 -4.34 19.15 3.68
N ARG A 103 -5.64 19.20 3.37
CA ARG A 103 -6.21 19.10 2.02
C ARG A 103 -7.15 20.27 1.82
N ALA A 104 -6.91 21.09 0.80
CA ALA A 104 -7.78 22.21 0.48
C ALA A 104 -7.83 22.50 -1.02
N PRO A 105 -9.01 22.66 -1.62
CA PRO A 105 -9.11 23.16 -2.98
C PRO A 105 -8.61 24.61 -3.04
N LEU A 106 -7.91 24.97 -4.11
CA LEU A 106 -7.29 26.29 -4.25
C LEU A 106 -8.35 27.41 -4.27
N THR A 107 -9.57 27.10 -4.71
CA THR A 107 -10.73 28.00 -4.66
C THR A 107 -11.13 28.37 -3.24
N ASP A 108 -11.10 27.42 -2.31
CA ASP A 108 -11.50 27.66 -0.92
C ASP A 108 -10.43 28.48 -0.22
N ILE A 109 -9.15 28.19 -0.48
CA ILE A 109 -8.03 29.02 0.00
C ILE A 109 -8.14 30.45 -0.54
N ALA A 110 -8.45 30.63 -1.82
CA ALA A 110 -8.65 31.94 -2.43
C ALA A 110 -9.81 32.71 -1.78
N SER A 111 -10.92 32.03 -1.50
CA SER A 111 -12.08 32.61 -0.83
C SER A 111 -11.79 33.01 0.62
N SER A 112 -11.09 32.16 1.38
CA SER A 112 -10.76 32.40 2.79
C SER A 112 -9.74 33.53 2.95
N LEU A 113 -8.71 33.56 2.09
CA LEU A 113 -7.70 34.61 2.10
C LEU A 113 -8.19 35.91 1.44
N ASN A 114 -9.32 35.87 0.74
CA ASN A 114 -9.89 36.94 -0.08
C ASN A 114 -8.87 37.47 -1.11
N VAL A 115 -8.23 36.54 -1.82
CA VAL A 115 -7.18 36.77 -2.83
C VAL A 115 -7.61 36.13 -4.15
N ASP A 116 -7.18 36.71 -5.27
CA ASP A 116 -7.44 36.18 -6.61
C ASP A 116 -6.88 34.76 -6.81
N LEU A 117 -7.65 33.90 -7.48
CA LEU A 117 -7.31 32.49 -7.68
C LEU A 117 -6.00 32.32 -8.45
N ASP A 118 -5.74 33.12 -9.48
CA ASP A 118 -4.52 33.02 -10.30
C ASP A 118 -3.27 33.32 -9.46
N HIS A 119 -3.39 34.16 -8.43
CA HIS A 119 -2.31 34.42 -7.50
C HIS A 119 -2.10 33.25 -6.54
N VAL A 120 -3.18 32.65 -6.04
CA VAL A 120 -3.12 31.46 -5.18
C VAL A 120 -2.53 30.26 -5.92
N GLU A 121 -2.94 30.00 -7.16
CA GLU A 121 -2.39 28.93 -8.00
C GLU A 121 -0.89 29.10 -8.27
N ARG A 122 -0.46 30.32 -8.64
CA ARG A 122 0.98 30.61 -8.83
C ARG A 122 1.78 30.45 -7.55
N THR A 123 1.24 30.85 -6.41
CA THR A 123 1.90 30.68 -5.11
C THR A 123 1.95 29.21 -4.71
N ALA A 124 0.87 28.46 -4.92
CA ALA A 124 0.83 27.03 -4.64
C ALA A 124 1.86 26.28 -5.50
N GLN A 125 1.94 26.57 -6.80
CA GLN A 125 2.92 25.93 -7.68
C GLN A 125 4.35 26.20 -7.22
N LYS A 126 4.64 27.42 -6.77
CA LYS A 126 5.96 27.76 -6.19
C LYS A 126 6.26 26.95 -4.92
N LEU A 127 5.27 26.70 -4.05
CA LEU A 127 5.46 25.85 -2.86
C LEU A 127 5.87 24.42 -3.23
N VAL A 128 5.31 23.89 -4.32
CA VAL A 128 5.67 22.58 -4.87
C VAL A 128 7.08 22.62 -5.47
N ASP A 129 7.40 23.64 -6.26
CA ASP A 129 8.71 23.79 -6.92
C ASP A 129 9.85 23.96 -5.90
N GLU A 130 9.59 24.68 -4.80
CA GLU A 130 10.52 24.86 -3.68
C GLU A 130 10.61 23.61 -2.77
N LYS A 131 9.86 22.54 -3.07
CA LYS A 131 9.79 21.28 -2.31
C LYS A 131 9.47 21.48 -0.83
N ILE A 132 8.53 22.39 -0.52
CA ILE A 132 8.16 22.72 0.87
C ILE A 132 7.20 21.66 1.48
N GLY A 133 7.24 20.41 1.00
CA GLY A 133 6.35 19.35 1.49
C GLY A 133 4.89 19.59 1.11
N PHE A 134 4.64 20.09 -0.09
CA PHE A 134 3.30 20.25 -0.65
C PHE A 134 3.20 19.62 -2.04
N THR A 135 2.03 19.14 -2.39
CA THR A 135 1.74 18.55 -3.70
C THR A 135 0.41 19.10 -4.21
N ILE A 136 0.33 19.38 -5.52
CA ILE A 136 -0.89 19.83 -6.16
C ILE A 136 -1.40 18.73 -7.07
N SER A 137 -2.70 18.45 -6.99
CA SER A 137 -3.37 17.53 -7.93
C SER A 137 -4.84 17.93 -8.08
N GLY A 138 -5.32 18.02 -9.33
CA GLY A 138 -6.72 18.32 -9.62
C GLY A 138 -7.24 19.67 -9.11
N GLY A 139 -6.37 20.68 -8.94
CA GLY A 139 -6.75 21.98 -8.37
C GLY A 139 -6.87 21.98 -6.84
N GLU A 140 -6.43 20.91 -6.17
CA GLU A 140 -6.32 20.81 -4.72
C GLU A 140 -4.85 20.84 -4.28
N LEU A 141 -4.60 21.46 -3.13
CA LEU A 141 -3.31 21.50 -2.45
C LEU A 141 -3.31 20.49 -1.30
N PHE A 142 -2.27 19.65 -1.26
CA PHE A 142 -2.07 18.61 -0.26
C PHE A 142 -0.77 18.86 0.50
N ALA A 143 -0.84 18.86 1.83
CA ALA A 143 0.33 18.86 2.69
C ALA A 143 0.95 17.45 2.76
N GLU A 144 2.27 17.36 2.85
CA GLU A 144 2.99 16.09 3.01
C GLU A 144 2.55 15.32 4.27
N GLU A 145 2.21 16.03 5.34
CA GLU A 145 1.67 15.43 6.57
C GLU A 145 0.32 14.74 6.31
N TYR A 146 -0.54 15.33 5.47
CA TYR A 146 -1.81 14.71 5.08
C TYR A 146 -1.58 13.40 4.33
N VAL A 147 -0.67 13.39 3.35
CA VAL A 147 -0.31 12.18 2.59
C VAL A 147 0.29 11.11 3.52
N THR A 148 1.17 11.51 4.43
CA THR A 148 1.78 10.60 5.42
C THR A 148 0.71 9.97 6.33
N ASN A 149 -0.27 10.75 6.76
CA ASN A 149 -1.39 10.27 7.56
C ASN A 149 -2.25 9.28 6.77
N LEU A 150 -2.56 9.57 5.50
CA LEU A 150 -3.29 8.64 4.63
C LEU A 150 -2.52 7.33 4.43
N GLN A 151 -1.20 7.38 4.21
CA GLN A 151 -0.37 6.18 4.10
C GLN A 151 -0.39 5.34 5.39
N THR A 152 -0.33 6.00 6.54
CA THR A 152 -0.38 5.34 7.86
C THR A 152 -1.74 4.70 8.09
N GLU A 153 -2.82 5.42 7.80
CA GLU A 153 -4.18 4.90 7.90
C GLU A 153 -4.42 3.73 6.94
N LEU A 154 -3.93 3.82 5.70
CA LEU A 154 -3.99 2.71 4.74
C LEU A 154 -3.32 1.45 5.30
N ARG A 155 -2.13 1.60 5.89
CA ARG A 155 -1.41 0.48 6.51
C ARG A 155 -2.23 -0.13 7.65
N THR A 156 -2.82 0.68 8.52
CA THR A 156 -3.69 0.20 9.60
C THR A 156 -4.90 -0.55 9.05
N LEU A 157 -5.60 0.01 8.07
CA LEU A 157 -6.77 -0.61 7.44
C LEU A 157 -6.41 -1.95 6.76
N LEU A 158 -5.25 -2.04 6.14
CA LEU A 158 -4.75 -3.26 5.53
C LEU A 158 -4.26 -4.29 6.55
N LEU A 159 -3.70 -3.85 7.67
CA LEU A 159 -3.30 -4.73 8.76
C LEU A 159 -4.53 -5.37 9.43
N GLU A 160 -5.60 -4.59 9.62
CA GLU A 160 -6.83 -5.05 10.25
C GLU A 160 -7.67 -5.97 9.34
N ASN A 161 -7.80 -5.62 8.06
CA ASN A 161 -8.70 -6.30 7.13
C ASN A 161 -7.99 -7.27 6.17
N GLY A 162 -6.68 -7.11 5.97
CA GLY A 162 -5.86 -7.87 5.02
C GLY A 162 -5.96 -7.43 3.56
N PHE A 163 -7.09 -6.83 3.16
CA PHE A 163 -7.27 -6.25 1.82
C PHE A 163 -8.21 -5.04 1.86
N GLN A 164 -8.08 -4.15 0.88
CA GLN A 164 -8.96 -2.99 0.69
C GLN A 164 -9.19 -2.71 -0.79
N THR A 165 -10.39 -2.25 -1.14
CA THR A 165 -10.68 -1.82 -2.52
C THR A 165 -10.41 -0.33 -2.68
N LEU A 166 -9.90 0.11 -3.84
CA LEU A 166 -9.73 1.53 -4.11
C LEU A 166 -11.09 2.23 -4.07
N SER A 167 -12.16 1.56 -4.53
CA SER A 167 -13.53 2.08 -4.41
C SER A 167 -13.96 2.35 -2.96
N SER A 168 -13.62 1.48 -1.99
CA SER A 168 -13.94 1.71 -0.58
C SER A 168 -13.09 2.82 0.02
N LEU A 169 -11.81 2.86 -0.31
CA LEU A 169 -10.88 3.91 0.14
C LEU A 169 -11.28 5.29 -0.40
N CYS A 170 -11.66 5.38 -1.67
CA CYS A 170 -12.14 6.62 -2.30
C CYS A 170 -13.37 7.18 -1.58
N LYS A 171 -14.31 6.31 -1.17
CA LYS A 171 -15.50 6.72 -0.41
C LYS A 171 -15.14 7.16 1.02
N HIS A 172 -14.21 6.45 1.66
CA HIS A 172 -13.78 6.74 3.03
C HIS A 172 -13.06 8.09 3.13
N TRP A 173 -12.17 8.38 2.17
CA TRP A 173 -11.40 9.63 2.15
C TRP A 173 -12.02 10.75 1.30
N ASN A 174 -13.18 10.50 0.68
CA ASN A 174 -13.81 11.41 -0.26
C ASN A 174 -12.84 11.91 -1.35
N LEU A 175 -12.09 10.96 -1.94
CA LEU A 175 -11.10 11.19 -2.99
C LEU A 175 -11.54 10.51 -4.29
N SER A 176 -11.15 11.06 -5.43
CA SER A 176 -11.28 10.36 -6.70
C SER A 176 -10.25 9.24 -6.82
N GLN A 177 -10.53 8.23 -7.63
CA GLN A 177 -9.60 7.11 -7.83
C GLN A 177 -8.29 7.52 -8.48
N GLU A 178 -8.32 8.56 -9.33
CA GLU A 178 -7.14 9.14 -9.96
C GLU A 178 -6.26 9.84 -8.91
N LEU A 179 -6.87 10.69 -8.07
CA LEU A 179 -6.15 11.38 -6.98
C LEU A 179 -5.55 10.40 -5.99
N LEU A 180 -6.30 9.35 -5.61
CA LEU A 180 -5.76 8.33 -4.71
C LEU A 180 -4.54 7.61 -5.30
N ARG A 181 -4.56 7.34 -6.61
CA ARG A 181 -3.42 6.71 -7.29
C ARG A 181 -2.22 7.63 -7.33
N SER A 182 -2.41 8.86 -7.84
CA SER A 182 -1.32 9.82 -8.02
C SER A 182 -0.73 10.30 -6.70
N LEU A 183 -1.56 10.52 -5.68
CA LEU A 183 -1.12 11.07 -4.39
C LEU A 183 -0.55 10.01 -3.46
N LEU A 184 -1.07 8.78 -3.54
CA LEU A 184 -0.74 7.73 -2.56
C LEU A 184 -0.02 6.57 -3.22
N LEU A 185 -0.65 5.86 -4.17
CA LEU A 185 -0.11 4.59 -4.68
C LEU A 185 1.22 4.75 -5.42
N ASP A 186 1.37 5.81 -6.21
CA ASP A 186 2.60 6.07 -6.97
C ASP A 186 3.78 6.48 -6.07
N HIS A 187 3.47 6.90 -4.84
CA HIS A 187 4.45 7.34 -3.84
C HIS A 187 4.61 6.34 -2.68
N LEU A 188 3.95 5.17 -2.76
CA LEU A 188 4.18 4.11 -1.78
C LEU A 188 5.61 3.58 -1.92
N SER A 189 6.28 3.42 -0.78
CA SER A 189 7.59 2.79 -0.74
C SER A 189 7.51 1.36 -1.25
N SER A 190 8.58 0.89 -1.89
CA SER A 190 8.73 -0.50 -2.35
C SER A 190 8.55 -1.52 -1.22
N ASP A 191 8.75 -1.11 0.03
CA ASP A 191 8.62 -1.94 1.24
C ASP A 191 7.18 -2.08 1.74
N PHE A 192 6.20 -1.44 1.10
CA PHE A 192 4.80 -1.48 1.54
C PHE A 192 4.21 -2.90 1.57
N GLY A 193 4.79 -3.85 0.85
CA GLY A 193 4.39 -5.27 0.88
C GLY A 193 2.95 -5.53 0.39
N GLY A 194 2.26 -4.51 -0.12
CA GLY A 194 0.93 -4.60 -0.68
C GLY A 194 0.98 -4.86 -2.18
N ILE A 195 0.17 -5.81 -2.65
CA ILE A 195 0.02 -6.11 -4.08
C ILE A 195 -1.29 -5.49 -4.57
N VAL A 196 -1.18 -4.56 -5.51
CA VAL A 196 -2.32 -3.92 -6.15
C VAL A 196 -2.72 -4.71 -7.39
N GLU A 197 -3.97 -5.18 -7.44
CA GLU A 197 -4.56 -5.84 -8.61
C GLU A 197 -5.91 -5.22 -8.94
N GLY A 198 -5.97 -4.56 -10.10
CA GLY A 198 -7.19 -3.89 -10.56
C GLY A 198 -7.64 -2.82 -9.57
N ASP A 199 -8.73 -3.11 -8.85
CA ASP A 199 -9.32 -2.23 -7.84
C ASP A 199 -8.98 -2.65 -6.40
N THR A 200 -8.21 -3.71 -6.16
CA THR A 200 -7.99 -4.22 -4.80
C THR A 200 -6.52 -4.25 -4.44
N ILE A 201 -6.21 -3.79 -3.23
CA ILE A 201 -4.91 -3.87 -2.58
C ILE A 201 -4.96 -5.02 -1.59
N TYR A 202 -4.05 -5.98 -1.72
CA TYR A 202 -3.91 -7.11 -0.81
C TYR A 202 -2.58 -7.05 -0.07
N THR A 203 -2.55 -7.42 1.21
CA THR A 203 -1.27 -7.68 1.88
C THR A 203 -0.74 -9.06 1.50
N THR A 204 0.58 -9.17 1.43
CA THR A 204 1.26 -10.47 1.25
C THR A 204 0.87 -11.47 2.33
N ASP A 205 0.78 -11.03 3.59
CA ASP A 205 0.36 -11.86 4.72
C ASP A 205 -1.06 -12.39 4.54
N TYR A 206 -2.00 -11.55 4.12
CA TYR A 206 -3.37 -11.97 3.85
C TYR A 206 -3.43 -13.03 2.75
N LEU A 207 -2.72 -12.82 1.63
CA LEU A 207 -2.67 -13.79 0.54
C LEU A 207 -2.02 -15.11 0.98
N ASN A 208 -0.96 -15.06 1.77
CA ASN A 208 -0.30 -16.23 2.32
C ASN A 208 -1.20 -16.99 3.29
N CYS A 209 -1.94 -16.30 4.16
CA CYS A 209 -2.94 -16.88 5.04
C CYS A 209 -4.04 -17.59 4.25
N ARG A 210 -4.58 -16.96 3.20
CA ARG A 210 -5.59 -17.57 2.32
C ARG A 210 -5.05 -18.76 1.54
N LYS A 211 -3.79 -18.72 1.09
CA LYS A 211 -3.08 -19.84 0.47
C LYS A 211 -2.92 -21.02 1.46
N ASN A 212 -2.55 -20.74 2.70
CA ASN A 212 -2.46 -21.76 3.76
C ASN A 212 -3.83 -22.35 4.11
N LEU A 213 -4.89 -21.52 4.10
CA LEU A 213 -6.26 -21.99 4.28
C LEU A 213 -6.70 -22.90 3.12
N LEU A 214 -6.33 -22.57 1.88
CA LEU A 214 -6.56 -23.42 0.71
C LEU A 214 -5.90 -24.79 0.91
N ARG A 215 -4.61 -24.81 1.25
CA ARG A 215 -3.89 -26.05 1.58
C ARG A 215 -4.61 -26.88 2.64
N ALA A 216 -4.91 -26.28 3.80
CA ALA A 216 -5.58 -26.97 4.89
C ALA A 216 -6.95 -27.52 4.47
N THR A 217 -7.69 -26.74 3.68
CA THR A 217 -9.00 -27.16 3.15
C THR A 217 -8.84 -28.35 2.22
N LEU A 218 -7.91 -28.31 1.26
CA LEU A 218 -7.65 -29.42 0.34
C LEU A 218 -7.23 -30.70 1.07
N SER A 219 -6.38 -30.59 2.09
CA SER A 219 -5.97 -31.72 2.94
C SER A 219 -7.13 -32.33 3.75
N SER A 220 -8.16 -31.56 4.07
CA SER A 220 -9.33 -32.03 4.83
C SER A 220 -10.40 -32.72 3.99
N ILE A 221 -10.35 -32.58 2.65
CA ILE A 221 -11.36 -33.14 1.76
C ILE A 221 -11.14 -34.65 1.61
N THR A 222 -12.18 -35.44 1.90
CA THR A 222 -12.14 -36.91 1.81
C THR A 222 -13.01 -37.48 0.69
N LYS A 223 -13.83 -36.65 0.05
CA LYS A 223 -14.73 -37.00 -1.05
C LYS A 223 -14.56 -36.03 -2.22
N PRO A 224 -14.83 -36.43 -3.46
CA PRO A 224 -14.78 -35.54 -4.61
C PRO A 224 -15.66 -34.30 -4.36
N LEU A 225 -15.08 -33.12 -4.54
CA LEU A 225 -15.76 -31.85 -4.27
C LEU A 225 -15.56 -30.87 -5.45
N PRO A 226 -16.62 -30.19 -5.93
CA PRO A 226 -16.49 -29.17 -6.96
C PRO A 226 -15.56 -28.05 -6.51
N ILE A 227 -14.66 -27.61 -7.39
CA ILE A 227 -13.68 -26.57 -7.06
C ILE A 227 -14.36 -25.23 -6.73
N ALA A 228 -15.53 -24.97 -7.32
CA ALA A 228 -16.36 -23.82 -7.01
C ALA A 228 -16.73 -23.74 -5.51
N ALA A 229 -17.02 -24.88 -4.87
CA ALA A 229 -17.32 -24.94 -3.45
C ALA A 229 -16.07 -24.66 -2.59
N VAL A 230 -14.90 -25.11 -3.03
CA VAL A 230 -13.62 -24.80 -2.38
C VAL A 230 -13.34 -23.30 -2.49
N GLN A 231 -13.43 -22.74 -3.70
CA GLN A 231 -13.17 -21.33 -3.97
C GLN A 231 -14.03 -20.40 -3.11
N LEU A 232 -15.34 -20.69 -3.00
CA LEU A 232 -16.26 -19.95 -2.13
C LEU A 232 -15.79 -19.91 -0.68
N ARG A 233 -15.28 -21.04 -0.17
CA ARG A 233 -14.82 -21.17 1.22
C ARG A 233 -13.50 -20.44 1.48
N ILE A 234 -12.62 -20.37 0.48
CA ILE A 234 -11.36 -19.64 0.60
C ILE A 234 -11.59 -18.13 0.56
N GLY A 235 -12.57 -17.66 -0.22
CA GLY A 235 -12.91 -16.23 -0.32
C GLY A 235 -11.89 -15.42 -1.11
N LEU A 236 -11.22 -16.05 -2.08
CA LEU A 236 -10.34 -15.36 -3.04
C LEU A 236 -11.03 -15.19 -4.40
N PRO A 237 -10.72 -14.11 -5.13
CA PRO A 237 -11.15 -13.98 -6.53
C PRO A 237 -10.52 -15.08 -7.39
N VAL A 238 -11.15 -15.39 -8.53
CA VAL A 238 -10.77 -16.53 -9.40
C VAL A 238 -9.28 -16.55 -9.73
N ASN A 239 -8.72 -15.40 -10.14
CA ASN A 239 -7.31 -15.32 -10.53
C ASN A 239 -6.36 -15.61 -9.37
N ARG A 240 -6.64 -15.07 -8.18
CA ARG A 240 -5.82 -15.31 -6.97
C ARG A 240 -5.99 -16.71 -6.41
N PHE A 241 -7.17 -17.29 -6.56
CA PHE A 241 -7.39 -18.69 -6.20
C PHE A 241 -6.48 -19.60 -7.04
N TRP A 242 -6.45 -19.41 -8.36
CA TRP A 242 -5.60 -20.22 -9.23
C TRP A 242 -4.12 -19.96 -9.01
N TRP A 243 -3.70 -18.71 -8.80
CA TRP A 243 -2.33 -18.41 -8.36
C TRP A 243 -1.95 -19.17 -7.08
N ALA A 244 -2.82 -19.16 -6.07
CA ALA A 244 -2.57 -19.88 -4.82
C ALA A 244 -2.51 -21.39 -5.03
N PHE A 245 -3.39 -21.93 -5.87
CA PHE A 245 -3.41 -23.35 -6.22
C PHE A 245 -2.14 -23.77 -6.96
N ASP A 246 -1.74 -23.00 -7.98
CA ASP A 246 -0.56 -23.28 -8.79
C ASP A 246 0.72 -23.12 -7.96
N SER A 247 0.81 -22.09 -7.11
CA SER A 247 1.91 -21.95 -6.16
C SER A 247 2.04 -23.15 -5.21
N LEU A 248 0.93 -23.74 -4.76
CA LEU A 248 0.95 -24.95 -3.93
C LEU A 248 1.31 -26.20 -4.75
N MET A 249 0.94 -26.26 -6.02
CA MET A 249 1.30 -27.35 -6.93
C MET A 249 2.80 -27.33 -7.26
N GLU A 250 3.36 -26.16 -7.59
CA GLU A 250 4.81 -25.98 -7.79
C GLU A 250 5.58 -26.35 -6.52
N ALA A 251 5.09 -25.94 -5.35
CA ALA A 251 5.72 -26.30 -4.08
C ALA A 251 5.69 -27.82 -3.79
N ASN A 252 4.75 -28.58 -4.37
CA ASN A 252 4.77 -30.05 -4.28
C ASN A 252 5.95 -30.67 -5.02
N GLU A 253 6.33 -30.12 -6.17
CA GLU A 253 7.39 -30.69 -7.01
C GLU A 253 8.77 -30.60 -6.34
N VAL A 254 8.97 -29.58 -5.49
CA VAL A 254 10.25 -29.32 -4.82
C VAL A 254 10.53 -30.27 -3.64
N ILE A 255 9.49 -30.85 -3.00
CA ILE A 255 9.67 -31.72 -1.81
C ILE A 255 9.63 -33.22 -2.16
N LEU A 256 9.97 -33.57 -3.40
CA LEU A 256 10.06 -34.97 -3.83
C LEU A 256 11.31 -35.68 -3.25
N GLU A 257 11.36 -35.84 -1.93
CA GLU A 257 12.13 -36.91 -1.30
C GLU A 257 11.19 -38.08 -0.90
N PRO A 258 11.54 -39.35 -1.16
CA PRO A 258 10.55 -40.37 -1.51
C PRO A 258 9.88 -41.11 -0.34
N ARG A 259 9.79 -40.55 0.87
CA ARG A 259 9.49 -41.40 2.06
C ARG A 259 8.19 -41.19 2.83
N VAL A 260 7.42 -40.12 2.64
CA VAL A 260 6.07 -40.02 3.25
C VAL A 260 5.13 -39.18 2.39
N TRP A 261 4.30 -39.83 1.55
CA TRP A 261 3.40 -39.15 0.60
C TRP A 261 2.27 -38.35 1.28
N CYS A 262 1.82 -38.77 2.47
CA CYS A 262 0.64 -38.22 3.13
C CYS A 262 0.87 -36.98 4.02
N THR A 263 2.12 -36.60 4.31
CA THR A 263 2.45 -35.40 5.13
C THR A 263 3.18 -34.30 4.36
N THR A 264 3.53 -34.55 3.09
CA THR A 264 4.55 -33.75 2.37
C THR A 264 3.98 -33.00 1.16
N HIS A 265 2.77 -33.35 0.69
CA HIS A 265 2.13 -32.67 -0.44
C HIS A 265 1.19 -31.56 0.06
N TYR A 266 1.50 -30.32 -0.33
CA TYR A 266 0.66 -29.14 -0.24
C TYR A 266 -0.69 -29.30 -0.98
N VAL A 267 -0.75 -30.12 -2.05
CA VAL A 267 -2.01 -30.48 -2.73
C VAL A 267 -2.15 -32.01 -2.80
N PRO A 268 -2.82 -32.66 -1.84
CA PRO A 268 -2.89 -34.12 -1.76
C PRO A 268 -4.04 -34.69 -2.60
N GLY A 269 -4.05 -34.44 -3.91
CA GLY A 269 -5.11 -34.91 -4.81
C GLY A 269 -4.92 -34.46 -6.26
N ARG A 270 -5.93 -34.72 -7.10
CA ARG A 270 -5.94 -34.30 -8.51
C ARG A 270 -7.20 -33.54 -8.86
N LEU A 271 -7.13 -32.74 -9.92
CA LEU A 271 -8.30 -32.14 -10.54
C LEU A 271 -8.84 -33.04 -11.66
N THR A 272 -10.16 -33.00 -11.84
CA THR A 272 -10.84 -33.64 -12.96
C THR A 272 -11.74 -32.63 -13.66
N GLY A 273 -11.71 -32.62 -14.99
CA GLY A 273 -12.35 -31.60 -15.82
C GLY A 273 -11.48 -30.36 -16.04
N SER A 274 -11.87 -29.51 -16.99
CA SER A 274 -11.19 -28.25 -17.27
C SER A 274 -11.36 -27.28 -16.09
N ARG A 275 -10.33 -26.47 -15.79
CA ARG A 275 -10.38 -25.41 -14.76
C ARG A 275 -11.44 -24.34 -15.04
N SER A 276 -11.76 -24.12 -16.31
CA SER A 276 -12.84 -23.22 -16.75
C SER A 276 -14.23 -23.83 -16.66
N SER A 277 -14.33 -25.15 -16.46
CA SER A 277 -15.62 -25.84 -16.41
C SER A 277 -16.23 -25.74 -15.01
N PRO A 278 -17.54 -25.47 -14.89
CA PRO A 278 -18.23 -25.57 -13.60
C PRO A 278 -18.23 -27.00 -13.04
N SER A 279 -17.96 -28.01 -13.88
CA SER A 279 -17.81 -29.41 -13.46
C SER A 279 -16.41 -29.76 -12.95
N CYS A 280 -15.49 -28.80 -12.85
CA CYS A 280 -14.15 -29.04 -12.31
C CYS A 280 -14.24 -29.54 -10.87
N THR A 281 -13.75 -30.75 -10.64
CA THR A 281 -13.88 -31.45 -9.35
C THR A 281 -12.51 -31.82 -8.82
N TYR A 282 -12.25 -31.47 -7.56
CA TYR A 282 -11.08 -31.93 -6.82
C TYR A 282 -11.34 -33.33 -6.28
N ILE A 283 -10.48 -34.28 -6.63
CA ILE A 283 -10.50 -35.64 -6.11
C ILE A 283 -9.30 -35.80 -5.16
N PRO A 284 -9.54 -35.96 -3.85
CA PRO A 284 -8.46 -36.12 -2.88
C PRO A 284 -7.79 -37.49 -3.05
N TYR A 285 -6.50 -37.58 -2.74
CA TYR A 285 -5.73 -38.83 -2.82
C TYR A 285 -6.34 -39.94 -1.96
N MET A 286 -6.85 -39.60 -0.77
CA MET A 286 -7.52 -40.55 0.12
C MET A 286 -8.71 -41.25 -0.57
N HIS A 287 -9.45 -40.53 -1.41
CA HIS A 287 -10.55 -41.12 -2.15
C HIS A 287 -10.07 -42.21 -3.12
N ASP A 288 -8.98 -41.97 -3.86
CA ASP A 288 -8.42 -42.98 -4.77
C ASP A 288 -7.91 -44.22 -4.04
N VAL A 289 -7.30 -44.03 -2.87
CA VAL A 289 -6.85 -45.14 -2.03
C VAL A 289 -8.05 -45.99 -1.58
N LEU A 290 -9.12 -45.35 -1.09
CA LEU A 290 -10.33 -46.05 -0.66
C LEU A 290 -11.03 -46.76 -1.83
N VAL A 291 -11.13 -46.12 -3.00
CA VAL A 291 -11.70 -46.73 -4.20
C VAL A 291 -10.89 -47.97 -4.63
N ARG A 292 -9.56 -47.86 -4.64
CA ARG A 292 -8.67 -48.99 -4.96
C ARG A 292 -8.88 -50.17 -4.02
N LEU A 293 -8.83 -49.93 -2.71
CA LEU A 293 -9.03 -50.98 -1.70
C LEU A 293 -10.42 -51.61 -1.80
N TYR A 294 -11.45 -50.80 -2.03
CA TYR A 294 -12.81 -51.29 -2.21
C TYR A 294 -12.94 -52.20 -3.43
N VAL A 295 -12.41 -51.78 -4.59
CA VAL A 295 -12.44 -52.56 -5.83
C VAL A 295 -11.68 -53.88 -5.68
N GLN A 296 -10.49 -53.85 -5.08
CA GLN A 296 -9.69 -55.05 -4.83
C GLN A 296 -10.40 -56.04 -3.90
N ASN A 297 -10.98 -55.55 -2.79
CA ASN A 297 -11.71 -56.39 -1.85
C ASN A 297 -13.00 -56.97 -2.46
N LEU A 298 -13.72 -56.18 -3.25
CA LEU A 298 -14.94 -56.62 -3.93
C LEU A 298 -14.61 -57.74 -4.93
N PHE A 299 -13.57 -57.56 -5.75
CA PHE A 299 -13.14 -58.58 -6.71
C PHE A 299 -12.65 -59.85 -6.01
N ARG A 300 -11.93 -59.73 -4.89
CA ARG A 300 -11.44 -60.88 -4.11
C ARG A 300 -12.57 -61.75 -3.55
N GLN A 301 -13.70 -61.14 -3.19
CA GLN A 301 -14.84 -61.85 -2.59
C GLN A 301 -15.78 -62.45 -3.65
N GLN A 302 -16.03 -61.73 -4.74
CA GLN A 302 -17.06 -62.10 -5.71
C GLN A 302 -16.50 -62.69 -7.02
N GLU A 303 -15.21 -62.51 -7.30
CA GLU A 303 -14.55 -62.82 -8.58
C GLU A 303 -15.14 -62.09 -9.81
N TYR A 304 -16.11 -61.20 -9.61
CA TYR A 304 -16.65 -60.32 -10.64
C TYR A 304 -17.03 -58.95 -10.08
N ILE A 305 -17.08 -57.93 -10.94
CA ILE A 305 -17.54 -56.58 -10.64
C ILE A 305 -18.43 -56.09 -11.78
N GLN A 306 -19.63 -55.61 -11.44
CA GLN A 306 -20.50 -54.96 -12.41
C GLN A 306 -19.95 -53.58 -12.81
N THR A 307 -19.97 -53.27 -14.10
CA THR A 307 -19.54 -51.98 -14.64
C THR A 307 -20.31 -50.81 -14.03
N GLY A 308 -21.59 -50.99 -13.67
CA GLY A 308 -22.39 -49.96 -13.00
C GLY A 308 -21.81 -49.51 -11.65
N VAL A 309 -21.15 -50.40 -10.91
CA VAL A 309 -20.45 -50.06 -9.65
C VAL A 309 -19.22 -49.21 -9.94
N LEU A 310 -18.44 -49.59 -10.96
CA LEU A 310 -17.26 -48.83 -11.39
C LEU A 310 -17.65 -47.42 -11.85
N LYS A 311 -18.78 -47.28 -12.55
CA LYS A 311 -19.28 -45.96 -12.96
C LYS A 311 -19.57 -45.04 -11.77
N LYS A 312 -20.19 -45.59 -10.71
CA LYS A 312 -20.49 -44.85 -9.47
C LYS A 312 -19.22 -44.42 -8.71
N LEU A 313 -18.14 -45.18 -8.83
CA LEU A 313 -16.84 -44.87 -8.22
C LEU A 313 -15.98 -43.90 -9.05
N GLY A 314 -16.50 -43.37 -10.17
CA GLY A 314 -15.75 -42.49 -11.06
C GLY A 314 -14.76 -43.22 -11.98
N LEU A 315 -14.86 -44.55 -12.07
CA LEU A 315 -14.04 -45.42 -12.92
C LEU A 315 -14.74 -45.76 -14.26
N SER A 316 -15.69 -44.92 -14.71
CA SER A 316 -16.50 -45.10 -15.93
C SER A 316 -15.72 -44.79 -17.22
N GLU A 317 -15.82 -45.67 -18.22
CA GLU A 317 -15.24 -45.47 -19.56
C GLU A 317 -16.21 -44.90 -20.61
N SER A 318 -15.63 -44.15 -21.55
CA SER A 318 -16.12 -44.04 -22.93
C SER A 318 -15.05 -44.36 -23.99
N THR A 319 -13.81 -44.72 -23.61
CA THR A 319 -12.72 -45.02 -24.57
C THR A 319 -11.69 -45.93 -23.92
N GLY A 320 -11.30 -47.02 -24.59
CA GLY A 320 -10.53 -48.19 -24.09
C GLY A 320 -9.11 -47.96 -23.56
N THR A 321 -8.80 -46.78 -23.02
CA THR A 321 -7.55 -46.45 -22.32
C THR A 321 -7.67 -46.58 -20.80
N LYS A 322 -8.87 -46.70 -20.22
CA LYS A 322 -9.08 -46.79 -18.76
C LYS A 322 -9.58 -48.17 -18.28
N THR A 323 -9.89 -49.09 -19.18
CA THR A 323 -9.97 -50.52 -18.89
C THR A 323 -8.63 -50.95 -18.28
N SER A 324 -7.55 -50.36 -18.79
CA SER A 324 -6.19 -50.41 -18.22
C SER A 324 -6.10 -49.92 -16.78
N GLN A 325 -6.83 -48.87 -16.36
CA GLN A 325 -6.79 -48.39 -14.97
C GLN A 325 -7.47 -49.35 -13.99
N VAL A 326 -8.62 -49.90 -14.35
CA VAL A 326 -9.31 -50.88 -13.50
C VAL A 326 -8.49 -52.18 -13.46
N GLU A 327 -7.93 -52.59 -14.60
CA GLU A 327 -7.00 -53.70 -14.65
C GLU A 327 -5.73 -53.45 -13.84
N GLU A 328 -5.14 -52.25 -13.87
CA GLU A 328 -3.98 -51.87 -13.03
C GLU A 328 -4.32 -51.90 -11.54
N ILE A 329 -5.48 -51.38 -11.17
CA ILE A 329 -6.01 -51.42 -9.80
C ILE A 329 -6.14 -52.87 -9.32
N LEU A 330 -6.66 -53.76 -10.17
CA LEU A 330 -6.84 -55.19 -9.87
C LEU A 330 -5.53 -55.99 -9.90
N LYS A 331 -4.61 -55.65 -10.81
CA LYS A 331 -3.29 -56.29 -10.95
C LYS A 331 -2.32 -55.88 -9.85
N GLY A 332 -2.55 -54.76 -9.15
CA GLY A 332 -1.72 -54.16 -8.09
C GLY A 332 -0.73 -55.12 -7.41
N ASP A 333 -1.21 -56.00 -6.53
CA ASP A 333 -0.37 -56.97 -5.81
C ASP A 333 -0.25 -58.34 -6.50
N ASN A 334 -1.05 -58.60 -7.55
CA ASN A 334 -1.15 -59.90 -8.22
C ASN A 334 -0.93 -59.75 -9.74
N ALA A 335 0.33 -59.71 -10.16
CA ALA A 335 0.73 -59.61 -11.57
C ALA A 335 0.22 -60.78 -12.45
N SER A 336 -0.17 -61.91 -11.84
CA SER A 336 -0.71 -63.10 -12.52
C SER A 336 -2.22 -63.06 -12.76
N LEU A 337 -2.93 -62.05 -12.23
CA LEU A 337 -4.39 -61.98 -12.30
C LEU A 337 -4.86 -61.70 -13.73
N LYS A 338 -5.50 -62.71 -14.36
CA LYS A 338 -6.11 -62.58 -15.69
C LYS A 338 -7.61 -62.33 -15.54
N VAL A 339 -8.05 -61.18 -16.04
CA VAL A 339 -9.45 -60.72 -16.00
C VAL A 339 -10.04 -60.76 -17.41
N GLN A 340 -11.34 -61.04 -17.49
CA GLN A 340 -12.14 -60.94 -18.70
C GLN A 340 -13.10 -59.77 -18.54
N VAL A 341 -13.03 -58.80 -19.46
CA VAL A 341 -13.90 -57.63 -19.48
C VAL A 341 -15.05 -57.87 -20.45
N LEU A 342 -16.29 -57.72 -19.99
CA LEU A 342 -17.52 -57.72 -20.78
C LEU A 342 -18.19 -56.34 -20.66
N SER A 343 -19.18 -56.05 -21.51
CA SER A 343 -19.87 -54.76 -21.56
C SER A 343 -20.56 -54.35 -20.25
N SER A 344 -21.03 -55.33 -19.47
CA SER A 344 -21.75 -55.09 -18.21
C SER A 344 -20.97 -55.54 -16.97
N VAL A 345 -19.95 -56.38 -17.10
CA VAL A 345 -19.27 -57.02 -15.97
C VAL A 345 -17.79 -57.29 -16.29
N ILE A 346 -16.93 -57.19 -15.28
CA ILE A 346 -15.54 -57.64 -15.31
C ILE A 346 -15.46 -58.86 -14.41
N LEU A 347 -14.87 -59.97 -14.86
CA LEU A 347 -14.80 -61.20 -14.07
C LEU A 347 -13.46 -61.94 -14.23
N SER A 348 -13.14 -62.81 -13.28
CA SER A 348 -11.94 -63.62 -13.32
C SER A 348 -11.97 -64.58 -14.53
N ARG A 349 -10.80 -64.82 -15.15
CA ARG A 349 -10.69 -65.79 -16.25
C ARG A 349 -11.10 -67.21 -15.84
N PRO A 350 -10.79 -67.71 -14.62
CA PRO A 350 -11.31 -68.98 -14.13
C PRO A 350 -12.85 -69.03 -14.08
N LEU A 351 -13.50 -68.00 -13.54
CA LEU A 351 -14.96 -67.92 -13.48
C LEU A 351 -15.56 -67.90 -14.88
N PHE A 352 -14.96 -67.15 -15.82
CA PHE A 352 -15.41 -67.13 -17.20
C PHE A 352 -15.32 -68.50 -17.88
N GLN A 353 -14.22 -69.23 -17.66
CA GLN A 353 -14.04 -70.58 -18.19
C GLN A 353 -15.06 -71.58 -17.60
N GLN A 354 -15.39 -71.45 -16.31
CA GLN A 354 -16.44 -72.25 -15.68
C GLN A 354 -17.81 -71.99 -16.33
N CYS A 355 -18.16 -70.72 -16.58
CA CYS A 355 -19.38 -70.38 -17.31
C CYS A 355 -19.40 -70.99 -18.72
N LEU A 356 -18.28 -70.90 -19.46
CA LEU A 356 -18.18 -71.51 -20.79
C LEU A 356 -18.31 -73.04 -20.76
N ALA A 357 -17.70 -73.70 -19.78
CA ALA A 357 -17.80 -75.15 -19.60
C ALA A 357 -19.24 -75.60 -19.28
N ALA A 358 -19.94 -74.86 -18.40
CA ALA A 358 -21.33 -75.14 -18.06
C ALA A 358 -22.28 -75.02 -19.27
N VAL A 359 -21.97 -74.12 -20.22
CA VAL A 359 -22.74 -73.97 -21.46
C VAL A 359 -22.42 -75.08 -22.47
N LYS A 360 -21.16 -75.49 -22.59
CA LYS A 360 -20.72 -76.55 -23.53
C LYS A 360 -20.99 -77.98 -23.05
N GLY A 361 -21.25 -78.18 -21.75
CA GLY A 361 -21.62 -79.46 -21.15
C GLY A 361 -23.10 -79.81 -21.26
N LYS A 362 -23.87 -78.99 -21.99
CA LYS A 362 -25.20 -79.28 -22.53
C LYS A 362 -25.10 -79.32 -24.05
#